data_AF-A0A955QHN4-F1
#
_entry.id   AF-A0A955QHN4-F1
#
_cell.length_a   1.000
_cell.length_b   1.000
_cell.length_c   1.000
_cell.angle_alpha   90.00
_cell.angle_beta   90.00
_cell.angle_gamma   90.00
#
_symmetry.space_group_name_H-M   'P 1'
#
loop_
_entity.id
_entity.type
_entity.pdbx_description
1 polymer ?
#
loop_
_entity_poly.entity_id
_entity_poly.type
_entity_poly.pdbx_seq_one_letter_code
_entity_poly.pdbx_strand_id
1 'polypeptide(L)'
;MKRWPVFSFLGWMVLPTMALAASYAPVADFSRVGSNPQCRLTTMHESFLNNWTPGANFFQVPAYPNAILTSAMASGKAQVHGRSYQTLPSAVLLSSDPPEAVVEFYQGKLGSGWHRAEDLDMVYLYRAPQPFASGEALTKQLMTMPGSLPHIAIDGEVAPCDQLLVPGARTRITIVSPPR
;
A
#
# COMPACT_ATOMS: atom_id res chain seq x y z
N MET A 1 45.98 40.50 29.35
CA MET A 1 44.63 40.53 28.73
C MET A 1 44.76 40.89 27.26
N LYS A 2 44.53 39.94 26.34
CA LYS A 2 44.23 40.19 24.92
C LYS A 2 43.40 39.00 24.45
N ARG A 3 42.12 39.23 24.19
CA ARG A 3 41.12 38.24 23.80
C ARG A 3 41.26 37.96 22.31
N TRP A 4 41.42 36.69 21.93
CA TRP A 4 41.24 36.25 20.54
C TRP A 4 39.76 35.93 20.30
N PRO A 5 39.17 36.37 19.17
CA PRO A 5 37.78 36.09 18.88
C PRO A 5 37.65 34.65 18.37
N VAL A 6 36.95 33.83 19.16
CA VAL A 6 36.42 32.53 18.79
C VAL A 6 35.22 32.75 17.89
N PHE A 7 35.43 33.06 16.61
CA PHE A 7 34.34 33.08 15.63
C PHE A 7 34.91 32.82 14.24
N SER A 8 34.74 31.58 13.75
CA SER A 8 34.48 31.22 12.33
C SER A 8 34.77 29.74 12.04
N PHE A 9 34.21 28.84 12.85
CA PHE A 9 34.06 27.41 12.50
C PHE A 9 32.57 27.02 12.59
N LEU A 10 31.70 27.91 12.12
CA LEU A 10 30.25 27.74 12.06
C LEU A 10 29.80 27.98 10.61
N GLY A 11 30.22 27.07 9.75
CA GLY A 11 29.78 27.02 8.37
C GLY A 11 30.27 25.69 7.82
N TRP A 12 29.37 24.92 7.21
CA TRP A 12 29.60 23.62 6.57
C TRP A 12 29.31 22.35 7.40
N MET A 13 28.31 22.39 8.28
CA MET A 13 27.54 21.18 8.63
C MET A 13 26.03 21.44 8.56
N VAL A 14 25.57 22.06 7.49
CA VAL A 14 24.14 22.09 7.16
C VAL A 14 23.96 21.55 5.75
N LEU A 15 24.15 20.24 5.59
CA LEU A 15 23.72 19.44 4.46
C LEU A 15 23.47 18.01 4.97
N PRO A 16 22.33 17.36 4.71
CA PRO A 16 20.99 17.89 4.55
C PRO A 16 20.06 17.28 5.63
N THR A 17 19.24 18.10 6.27
CA THR A 17 17.95 17.63 6.82
C THR A 17 16.99 17.40 5.65
N MET A 18 17.36 16.45 4.78
CA MET A 18 16.48 15.79 3.83
C MET A 18 16.73 14.30 3.94
N ALA A 19 16.62 13.79 5.17
CA ALA A 19 15.98 12.49 5.31
C ALA A 19 14.54 12.71 4.86
N LEU A 20 14.31 12.66 3.54
CA LEU A 20 13.00 12.34 2.99
C LEU A 20 12.54 11.17 3.84
N ALA A 21 11.50 11.37 4.64
CA ALA A 21 10.77 10.25 5.20
C ALA A 21 10.31 9.46 3.98
N ALA A 22 11.07 8.43 3.63
CA ALA A 22 10.76 7.60 2.49
C ALA A 22 9.41 7.00 2.85
N SER A 23 8.36 7.47 2.20
CA SER A 23 7.05 6.85 2.26
C SER A 23 7.13 5.51 1.54
N TYR A 24 6.25 4.58 1.91
CA TYR A 24 6.08 3.32 1.22
C TYR A 24 5.91 3.48 -0.31
N ALA A 25 5.30 4.57 -0.78
CA ALA A 25 5.28 4.99 -2.18
C ALA A 25 5.06 6.51 -2.28
N PRO A 26 5.30 7.14 -3.45
CA PRO A 26 4.89 8.52 -3.68
C PRO A 26 3.38 8.70 -3.40
N VAL A 27 3.01 9.81 -2.77
CA VAL A 27 1.63 10.11 -2.39
C VAL A 27 0.86 10.59 -3.63
N ALA A 28 -0.34 10.06 -3.88
CA ALA A 28 -1.19 10.52 -4.99
C ALA A 28 -1.74 11.94 -4.76
N ASP A 29 -2.08 12.62 -5.85
CA ASP A 29 -2.79 13.90 -5.78
C ASP A 29 -4.30 13.66 -5.62
N PHE A 30 -4.80 13.87 -4.40
CA PHE A 30 -6.22 13.68 -4.09
C PHE A 30 -7.10 14.88 -4.42
N SER A 31 -6.56 16.03 -4.82
CA SER A 31 -7.34 17.25 -5.07
C SER A 31 -8.49 17.04 -6.06
N ARG A 32 -8.29 16.15 -7.04
CA ARG A 32 -9.29 15.79 -8.05
C ARG A 32 -10.40 14.91 -7.49
N VAL A 33 -10.09 14.04 -6.54
CA VAL A 33 -11.08 13.17 -5.90
C VAL A 33 -11.92 13.92 -4.88
N GLY A 34 -11.36 14.89 -4.16
CA GLY A 34 -12.12 15.76 -3.25
C GLY A 34 -13.33 16.45 -3.90
N SER A 35 -13.31 16.61 -5.22
CA SER A 35 -14.42 17.17 -6.01
C SER A 35 -15.50 16.17 -6.44
N ASN A 36 -15.23 14.85 -6.39
CA ASN A 36 -16.14 13.80 -6.87
C ASN A 36 -16.62 12.90 -5.72
N PRO A 37 -17.92 12.95 -5.33
CA PRO A 37 -18.43 12.21 -4.18
C PRO A 37 -18.40 10.68 -4.34
N GLN A 38 -18.57 10.16 -5.57
CA GLN A 38 -18.44 8.72 -5.83
C GLN A 38 -17.01 8.27 -5.59
N CYS A 39 -16.04 9.04 -6.07
CA CYS A 39 -14.64 8.76 -5.82
C CYS A 39 -14.29 8.89 -4.34
N ARG A 40 -14.77 9.91 -3.62
CA ARG A 40 -14.54 10.04 -2.16
C ARG A 40 -15.05 8.86 -1.33
N LEU A 41 -16.12 8.18 -1.75
CA LEU A 41 -16.63 6.99 -1.08
C LEU A 41 -15.80 5.75 -1.43
N THR A 42 -15.50 5.55 -2.72
CA THR A 42 -14.61 4.48 -3.19
C THR A 42 -13.19 4.64 -2.62
N THR A 43 -12.80 5.88 -2.35
CA THR A 43 -11.50 6.28 -1.83
C THR A 43 -11.71 7.07 -0.54
N MET A 44 -11.87 6.40 0.61
CA MET A 44 -11.92 7.03 1.96
C MET A 44 -10.64 7.83 2.34
N HIS A 45 -9.81 8.20 1.36
CA HIS A 45 -8.36 8.30 1.41
C HIS A 45 -7.81 9.64 1.90
N GLU A 46 -8.44 10.77 1.61
CA GLU A 46 -7.84 12.09 1.87
C GLU A 46 -7.47 12.29 3.34
N SER A 47 -8.43 12.07 4.25
CA SER A 47 -8.19 12.23 5.69
C SER A 47 -7.26 11.15 6.22
N PHE A 48 -7.36 9.92 5.73
CA PHE A 48 -6.48 8.85 6.22
C PHE A 48 -5.05 9.05 5.76
N LEU A 49 -4.79 9.43 4.51
CA LEU A 49 -3.42 9.58 4.02
C LEU A 49 -2.70 10.79 4.59
N ASN A 50 -3.43 11.90 4.74
CA ASN A 50 -2.90 13.08 5.42
C ASN A 50 -2.46 12.76 6.86
N ASN A 51 -3.11 11.79 7.51
CA ASN A 51 -2.83 11.40 8.89
C ASN A 51 -2.04 10.08 9.02
N TRP A 52 -1.97 9.29 7.96
CA TRP A 52 -1.46 7.92 7.96
C TRP A 52 -0.83 7.62 6.61
N THR A 53 0.46 7.95 6.51
CA THR A 53 1.35 7.47 5.46
C THR A 53 2.46 6.66 6.12
N PRO A 54 2.52 5.34 5.91
CA PRO A 54 3.54 4.50 6.53
C PRO A 54 4.93 4.79 5.95
N GLY A 55 5.96 4.69 6.78
CA GLY A 55 7.36 4.73 6.31
C GLY A 55 7.69 3.57 5.38
N ALA A 56 8.77 3.69 4.61
CA ALA A 56 9.13 2.80 3.50
C ALA A 56 9.23 1.32 3.88
N ASN A 57 9.59 1.03 5.13
CA ASN A 57 9.78 -0.32 5.64
C ASN A 57 8.63 -0.79 6.54
N PHE A 58 7.48 -0.12 6.53
CA PHE A 58 6.40 -0.47 7.43
C PHE A 58 5.84 -1.86 7.14
N PHE A 59 5.50 -2.18 5.90
CA PHE A 59 4.97 -3.50 5.55
C PHE A 59 6.07 -4.56 5.42
N GLN A 60 5.76 -5.81 5.79
CA GLN A 60 6.68 -6.93 5.52
C GLN A 60 6.96 -7.14 4.03
N VAL A 61 6.01 -6.77 3.17
CA VAL A 61 6.18 -6.82 1.71
C VAL A 61 6.76 -5.51 1.16
N PRO A 62 7.68 -5.58 0.18
CA PRO A 62 8.23 -4.38 -0.45
C PRO A 62 7.16 -3.64 -1.26
N ALA A 63 7.29 -2.33 -1.39
CA ALA A 63 6.45 -1.56 -2.31
C ALA A 63 6.82 -1.84 -3.77
N TYR A 64 5.84 -1.77 -4.66
CA TYR A 64 6.11 -1.77 -6.10
C TYR A 64 6.74 -0.41 -6.50
N PRO A 65 7.93 -0.39 -7.12
CA PRO A 65 8.69 0.84 -7.32
C PRO A 65 8.01 1.86 -8.24
N ASN A 66 7.19 1.40 -9.19
CA ASN A 66 6.49 2.25 -10.16
C ASN A 66 5.01 2.45 -9.79
N ALA A 67 4.66 2.35 -8.50
CA ALA A 67 3.30 2.59 -8.04
C ALA A 67 3.23 3.81 -7.11
N ILE A 68 2.05 4.42 -7.09
CA ILE A 68 1.71 5.57 -6.27
C ILE A 68 0.73 5.13 -5.19
N LEU A 69 0.98 5.52 -3.94
CA LEU A 69 0.08 5.27 -2.82
C LEU A 69 -1.21 6.06 -3.02
N THR A 70 -2.31 5.33 -3.20
CA THR A 70 -3.64 5.92 -3.33
C THR A 70 -4.47 5.73 -2.08
N SER A 71 -4.38 4.61 -1.36
CA SER A 71 -5.10 4.37 -0.10
C SER A 71 -4.16 3.89 0.96
N ALA A 72 -4.48 4.18 2.22
CA ALA A 72 -3.89 3.48 3.33
C ALA A 72 -4.93 3.35 4.47
N MET A 73 -5.13 2.15 5.02
CA MET A 73 -5.85 1.93 6.29
C MET A 73 -4.98 1.27 7.36
N ALA A 74 -4.93 1.87 8.56
CA ALA A 74 -4.25 1.27 9.69
C ALA A 74 -4.93 -0.03 10.14
N SER A 75 -4.23 -0.83 10.94
CA SER A 75 -4.84 -1.99 11.59
C SER A 75 -5.93 -1.55 12.56
N GLY A 76 -6.98 -2.35 12.72
CA GLY A 76 -8.09 -2.03 13.61
C GLY A 76 -8.98 -3.22 13.94
N LYS A 77 -9.96 -2.99 14.79
CA LYS A 77 -11.01 -3.98 15.06
C LYS A 77 -12.13 -3.79 14.05
N ALA A 78 -12.50 -4.86 13.36
CA ALA A 78 -13.66 -4.89 12.47
C ALA A 78 -14.74 -5.83 13.03
N GLN A 79 -16.01 -5.51 12.75
CA GLN A 79 -17.13 -6.41 12.99
C GLN A 79 -17.76 -6.80 11.66
N VAL A 80 -17.78 -8.11 11.37
CA VAL A 80 -18.44 -8.67 10.19
C VAL A 80 -19.33 -9.81 10.64
N HIS A 81 -20.62 -9.73 10.29
CA HIS A 81 -21.64 -10.71 10.69
C HIS A 81 -21.66 -11.01 12.20
N GLY A 82 -21.52 -9.97 13.04
CA GLY A 82 -21.52 -10.08 14.50
C GLY A 82 -20.24 -10.68 15.11
N ARG A 83 -19.20 -10.94 14.30
CA ARG A 83 -17.90 -11.41 14.77
C ARG A 83 -16.89 -10.28 14.75
N SER A 84 -16.23 -10.04 15.88
CA SER A 84 -15.10 -9.11 15.97
C SER A 84 -13.81 -9.82 15.61
N TYR A 85 -12.98 -9.17 14.79
CA TYR A 85 -11.61 -9.63 14.52
C TYR A 85 -10.68 -8.45 14.26
N GLN A 86 -9.38 -8.72 14.33
CA GLN A 86 -8.33 -7.73 14.09
C GLN A 86 -7.95 -7.72 12.60
N THR A 87 -8.03 -6.56 11.97
CA THR A 87 -7.51 -6.34 10.61
C THR A 87 -6.03 -5.98 10.68
N LEU A 88 -5.31 -6.42 9.66
CA LEU A 88 -3.96 -5.97 9.34
C LEU A 88 -4.03 -4.59 8.68
N PRO A 89 -2.95 -3.80 8.74
CA PRO A 89 -2.89 -2.60 7.96
C PRO A 89 -2.92 -2.93 6.46
N SER A 90 -3.45 -2.02 5.68
CA SER A 90 -3.56 -2.16 4.24
C SER A 90 -3.18 -0.89 3.49
N ALA A 91 -2.73 -1.05 2.25
CA ALA A 91 -2.45 0.02 1.32
C ALA A 91 -3.01 -0.34 -0.05
N VAL A 92 -3.46 0.66 -0.80
CA VAL A 92 -3.76 0.53 -2.22
C VAL A 92 -2.75 1.38 -2.96
N LEU A 93 -2.10 0.77 -3.95
CA LEU A 93 -1.21 1.44 -4.87
C LEU A 93 -1.78 1.34 -6.28
N LEU A 94 -1.55 2.37 -7.09
CA LEU A 94 -1.85 2.33 -8.52
C LEU A 94 -0.57 2.44 -9.32
N SER A 95 -0.47 1.65 -10.39
CA SER A 95 0.64 1.71 -11.33
C SER A 95 0.14 1.80 -12.76
N SER A 96 0.87 2.50 -13.61
CA SER A 96 0.69 2.47 -15.07
C SER A 96 1.23 1.20 -15.72
N ASP A 97 2.00 0.40 -14.98
CA ASP A 97 2.52 -0.87 -15.48
C ASP A 97 1.40 -1.91 -15.56
N PRO A 98 1.49 -2.87 -16.50
CA PRO A 98 0.48 -3.91 -16.64
C PRO A 98 0.54 -4.93 -15.49
N PRO A 99 -0.56 -5.65 -15.19
CA PRO A 99 -0.63 -6.56 -14.04
C PRO A 99 0.49 -7.62 -14.03
N GLU A 100 0.90 -8.11 -15.19
CA GLU A 100 1.92 -9.14 -15.34
C GLU A 100 3.29 -8.67 -14.81
N ALA A 101 3.65 -7.42 -15.06
CA ALA A 101 4.91 -6.83 -14.58
C ALA A 101 4.92 -6.68 -13.06
N VAL A 102 3.76 -6.40 -12.47
CA VAL A 102 3.58 -6.32 -11.01
C VAL A 102 3.67 -7.71 -10.38
N VAL A 103 3.03 -8.72 -10.99
CA VAL A 103 3.10 -10.12 -10.54
C VAL A 103 4.54 -10.61 -10.56
N GLU A 104 5.26 -10.38 -11.66
CA GLU A 104 6.67 -10.81 -11.82
C GLU A 104 7.56 -10.19 -10.73
N PHE A 105 7.41 -8.88 -10.48
CA PHE A 105 8.16 -8.20 -9.42
C PHE A 105 7.94 -8.86 -8.06
N TYR A 106 6.70 -9.11 -7.68
CA TYR A 106 6.41 -9.68 -6.36
C TYR A 106 6.85 -11.14 -6.26
N GLN A 107 6.68 -11.94 -7.30
CA GLN A 107 7.19 -13.31 -7.33
C GLN A 107 8.71 -13.37 -7.16
N GLY A 108 9.46 -12.40 -7.70
CA GLY A 108 10.91 -12.30 -7.52
C GLY A 108 11.36 -11.77 -6.15
N LYS A 109 10.44 -11.26 -5.31
CA LYS A 109 10.76 -10.62 -4.02
C LYS A 109 10.19 -11.36 -2.81
N LEU A 110 9.06 -12.06 -2.98
CA LEU A 110 8.40 -12.77 -1.91
C LEU A 110 9.12 -14.10 -1.65
N GLY A 111 9.39 -14.35 -0.36
CA GLY A 111 10.09 -15.55 0.08
C GLY A 111 9.18 -16.77 0.25
N SER A 112 9.70 -17.78 0.94
CA SER A 112 8.95 -18.99 1.25
C SER A 112 7.66 -18.72 2.06
N GLY A 113 6.63 -19.52 1.79
CA GLY A 113 5.32 -19.43 2.45
C GLY A 113 4.32 -18.49 1.78
N TRP A 114 4.70 -17.82 0.69
CA TRP A 114 3.76 -17.15 -0.20
C TRP A 114 3.27 -18.11 -1.28
N HIS A 115 1.97 -18.03 -1.56
CA HIS A 115 1.25 -18.85 -2.52
C HIS A 115 0.57 -17.94 -3.54
N ARG A 116 0.28 -18.47 -4.73
CA ARG A 116 -0.49 -17.78 -5.77
C ARG A 116 -1.86 -18.44 -5.92
N ALA A 117 -2.89 -17.62 -6.08
CA ALA A 117 -4.21 -18.05 -6.55
C ALA A 117 -4.80 -16.99 -7.47
N GLU A 118 -5.78 -17.39 -8.27
CA GLU A 118 -6.47 -16.52 -9.22
C GLU A 118 -7.98 -16.74 -9.09
N ASP A 119 -8.74 -15.66 -9.06
CA ASP A 119 -10.20 -15.67 -9.02
C ASP A 119 -10.73 -14.28 -9.39
N LEU A 120 -11.92 -14.21 -10.00
CA LEU A 120 -12.57 -12.94 -10.40
C LEU A 120 -11.61 -11.98 -11.14
N ASP A 121 -10.85 -12.50 -12.10
CA ASP A 121 -9.86 -11.75 -12.91
C ASP A 121 -8.76 -11.04 -12.10
N MET A 122 -8.59 -11.42 -10.83
CA MET A 122 -7.52 -10.94 -9.95
C MET A 122 -6.47 -12.01 -9.69
N VAL A 123 -5.22 -11.58 -9.55
CA VAL A 123 -4.13 -12.42 -9.06
C VAL A 123 -3.91 -12.12 -7.58
N TYR A 124 -3.96 -13.15 -6.74
CA TYR A 124 -3.64 -13.08 -5.32
C TYR A 124 -2.28 -13.71 -5.05
N LEU A 125 -1.39 -12.96 -4.42
CA LEU A 125 -0.20 -13.49 -3.77
C LEU A 125 -0.45 -13.41 -2.27
N TYR A 126 -0.49 -14.53 -1.56
CA TYR A 126 -0.94 -14.57 -0.17
C TYR A 126 -0.08 -15.46 0.70
N ARG A 127 -0.07 -15.21 2.01
CA ARG A 127 0.69 -16.01 2.98
C ARG A 127 -0.26 -16.81 3.87
N ALA A 128 -0.12 -18.13 3.85
CA ALA A 128 -0.90 -19.05 4.67
C ALA A 128 -0.08 -20.30 5.05
N PRO A 129 -0.38 -20.96 6.19
CA PRO A 129 0.32 -22.18 6.61
C PRO A 129 0.23 -23.32 5.58
N GLN A 130 -0.90 -23.39 4.88
CA GLN A 130 -1.16 -24.31 3.78
C GLN A 130 -1.85 -23.52 2.65
N PRO A 131 -1.62 -23.88 1.38
CA PRO A 131 -2.32 -23.26 0.27
C PRO A 131 -3.82 -23.58 0.34
N PHE A 132 -4.66 -22.66 -0.13
CA PHE A 132 -6.09 -22.92 -0.31
C PHE A 132 -6.31 -23.85 -1.51
N ALA A 133 -7.44 -24.57 -1.49
CA ALA A 133 -7.77 -25.53 -2.54
C ALA A 133 -8.04 -24.87 -3.92
N SER A 134 -8.50 -23.62 -3.94
CA SER A 134 -8.77 -22.84 -5.14
C SER A 134 -8.74 -21.33 -4.85
N GLY A 135 -8.74 -20.51 -5.90
CA GLY A 135 -8.91 -19.06 -5.77
C GLY A 135 -10.28 -18.68 -5.18
N GLU A 136 -11.36 -19.31 -5.62
CA GLU A 136 -12.70 -19.12 -5.04
C GLU A 136 -12.72 -19.36 -3.52
N ALA A 137 -12.04 -20.42 -3.05
CA ALA A 137 -11.94 -20.71 -1.62
C ALA A 137 -11.18 -19.62 -0.86
N LEU A 138 -10.12 -19.07 -1.46
CA LEU A 138 -9.40 -17.92 -0.92
C LEU A 138 -10.30 -16.67 -0.88
N THR A 139 -10.96 -16.32 -1.98
CA THR A 139 -11.85 -15.16 -2.08
C THR A 139 -12.94 -15.23 -1.02
N LYS A 140 -13.60 -16.38 -0.86
CA LYS A 140 -14.60 -16.59 0.19
C LYS A 140 -14.03 -16.37 1.59
N GLN A 141 -12.82 -16.84 1.85
CA GLN A 141 -12.13 -16.59 3.12
C GLN A 141 -11.86 -15.09 3.33
N LEU A 142 -11.35 -14.40 2.32
CA LEU A 142 -11.08 -12.96 2.35
C LEU A 142 -12.36 -12.14 2.55
N MET A 143 -13.48 -12.54 1.96
CA MET A 143 -14.78 -11.88 2.17
C MET A 143 -15.37 -12.13 3.56
N THR A 144 -15.09 -13.29 4.16
CA THR A 144 -15.59 -13.64 5.51
C THR A 144 -14.82 -12.88 6.59
N MET A 145 -13.52 -12.66 6.39
CA MET A 145 -12.63 -11.95 7.33
C MET A 145 -11.71 -10.96 6.59
N PRO A 146 -12.26 -9.86 6.04
CA PRO A 146 -11.49 -8.95 5.21
C PRO A 146 -10.35 -8.29 5.99
N GLY A 147 -9.17 -8.30 5.39
CA GLY A 147 -7.97 -7.71 5.99
C GLY A 147 -7.29 -8.58 7.06
N SER A 148 -7.75 -9.81 7.33
CA SER A 148 -7.12 -10.65 8.37
C SER A 148 -5.98 -11.54 7.86
N LEU A 149 -5.91 -11.78 6.56
CA LEU A 149 -4.89 -12.62 5.92
C LEU A 149 -3.88 -11.73 5.19
N PRO A 150 -2.56 -11.93 5.37
CA PRO A 150 -1.57 -11.21 4.58
C PRO A 150 -1.68 -11.60 3.09
N HIS A 151 -1.91 -10.63 2.23
CA HIS A 151 -2.01 -10.82 0.79
C HIS A 151 -1.69 -9.56 -0.01
N ILE A 152 -1.43 -9.77 -1.29
CA ILE A 152 -1.34 -8.76 -2.34
C ILE A 152 -2.37 -9.19 -3.38
N ALA A 153 -3.40 -8.37 -3.59
CA ALA A 153 -4.32 -8.53 -4.71
C ALA A 153 -3.88 -7.60 -5.84
N ILE A 154 -3.76 -8.14 -7.04
CA ILE A 154 -3.33 -7.45 -8.25
C ILE A 154 -4.49 -7.54 -9.23
N ASP A 155 -5.03 -6.37 -9.54
CA ASP A 155 -6.26 -6.21 -10.32
C ASP A 155 -5.95 -5.36 -11.57
N GLY A 156 -6.32 -5.89 -12.73
CA GLY A 156 -6.20 -5.20 -14.02
C GLY A 156 -7.41 -4.33 -14.38
N GLU A 157 -8.54 -4.50 -13.69
CA GLU A 157 -9.75 -3.71 -13.89
C GLU A 157 -9.71 -2.44 -13.05
N VAL A 158 -9.01 -1.44 -13.54
CA VAL A 158 -8.86 -0.15 -12.85
C VAL A 158 -10.17 0.65 -12.91
N ALA A 159 -10.72 0.98 -11.74
CA ALA A 159 -11.94 1.77 -11.63
C ALA A 159 -11.77 3.20 -12.21
N PRO A 160 -12.84 3.86 -12.68
CA PRO A 160 -12.75 5.22 -13.21
C PRO A 160 -12.12 6.24 -12.23
N CYS A 161 -12.35 6.07 -10.92
CA CYS A 161 -11.75 6.94 -9.90
C CYS A 161 -10.25 6.73 -9.73
N ASP A 162 -9.75 5.54 -10.01
CA ASP A 162 -8.32 5.23 -9.94
C ASP A 162 -7.57 5.96 -11.08
N GLN A 163 -8.18 6.10 -12.26
CA GLN A 163 -7.65 6.91 -13.37
C GLN A 163 -7.57 8.41 -13.05
N LEU A 164 -8.43 8.92 -12.16
CA LEU A 164 -8.41 10.32 -11.75
C LEU A 164 -7.25 10.61 -10.77
N LEU A 165 -6.90 9.63 -9.94
CA LEU A 165 -5.79 9.72 -9.00
C LEU A 165 -4.44 9.54 -9.68
N VAL A 166 -4.36 8.56 -10.59
CA VAL A 166 -3.14 8.24 -11.32
C VAL A 166 -3.50 8.08 -12.80
N PRO A 167 -3.35 9.14 -13.60
CA PRO A 167 -3.63 9.08 -15.03
C PRO A 167 -2.83 7.98 -15.72
N GLY A 168 -3.52 7.10 -16.44
CA GLY A 168 -2.89 5.97 -17.12
C GLY A 168 -2.61 4.77 -16.20
N ALA A 169 -3.18 4.72 -15.00
CA ALA A 169 -3.15 3.53 -14.17
C ALA A 169 -3.70 2.33 -14.94
N ARG A 170 -3.01 1.20 -14.89
CA ARG A 170 -3.42 -0.07 -15.52
C ARG A 170 -3.54 -1.20 -14.52
N THR A 171 -2.96 -1.02 -13.35
CA THR A 171 -2.98 -2.02 -12.29
C THR A 171 -3.29 -1.37 -10.96
N ARG A 172 -4.22 -1.97 -10.23
CA ARG A 172 -4.48 -1.70 -8.82
C ARG A 172 -3.84 -2.78 -7.97
N ILE A 173 -3.06 -2.38 -6.98
CA ILE A 173 -2.32 -3.26 -6.09
C ILE A 173 -2.84 -3.03 -4.68
N THR A 174 -3.56 -4.00 -4.13
CA THR A 174 -4.02 -3.96 -2.74
C THR A 174 -3.12 -4.81 -1.88
N ILE A 175 -2.42 -4.19 -0.94
CA ILE A 175 -1.52 -4.84 -0.01
C ILE A 175 -2.17 -4.88 1.35
N VAL A 176 -2.26 -6.07 1.92
CA VAL A 176 -2.65 -6.32 3.31
C VAL A 176 -1.51 -7.09 3.94
N SER A 177 -0.81 -6.51 4.90
CA SER A 177 0.40 -7.13 5.44
C SER A 177 0.67 -6.64 6.85
N PRO A 178 1.13 -7.51 7.76
CA PRO A 178 1.57 -7.07 9.07
C PRO A 178 2.75 -6.08 8.95
N PRO A 179 2.94 -5.23 9.97
CA PRO A 179 4.15 -4.41 10.07
C PRO A 179 5.42 -5.29 10.15
N ARG A 180 6.56 -4.75 9.73
CA ARG A 180 7.89 -5.34 9.98
C ARG A 180 8.27 -5.26 11.45
#